data_AF-A0A1X7L4I7-F1
#
_entry.id   AF-A0A1X7L4I7-F1
#
_cell.length_a   1.000
_cell.length_b   1.000
_cell.length_c   1.000
_cell.angle_alpha   90.00
_cell.angle_beta   90.00
_cell.angle_gamma   90.00
#
_symmetry.space_group_name_H-M   'P 1'
#
loop_
_entity.id
_entity.type
_entity.pdbx_description
1 polymer ?
#
loop_
_entity_poly.entity_id
_entity_poly.type
_entity_poly.pdbx_seq_one_letter_code
_entity_poly.pdbx_strand_id
1 'polypeptide(L)' 'MIKTVLLCLLIIVAMALAAGPGVRRIVARLLGIRLK' A
#
# COMPACT_ATOMS: atom_id res chain seq x y z
N MET A 1 11.63 -10.71 -20.40
CA MET A 1 12.38 -10.58 -19.13
C MET A 1 12.13 -9.25 -18.42
N ILE A 2 12.31 -8.09 -19.03
CA ILE A 2 12.14 -6.79 -18.32
C ILE A 2 10.69 -6.55 -17.85
N LYS A 3 9.69 -6.93 -18.64
CA LYS A 3 8.27 -6.74 -18.31
C LYS A 3 7.84 -7.49 -17.05
N THR A 4 8.34 -8.70 -16.85
CA THR A 4 8.04 -9.52 -15.66
C THR A 4 8.69 -8.96 -14.41
N VAL A 5 9.93 -8.44 -14.54
CA VAL A 5 10.62 -7.76 -13.44
C VAL A 5 9.87 -6.49 -13.04
N LEU A 6 9.40 -5.70 -14.02
CA LEU A 6 8.64 -4.48 -13.77
C LEU A 6 7.29 -4.77 -13.10
N LEU A 7 6.59 -5.81 -13.53
CA LEU A 7 5.36 -6.29 -12.90
C LEU A 7 5.59 -6.72 -11.45
N CYS A 8 6.64 -7.51 -11.18
CA CYS A 8 7.00 -7.88 -9.81
C CYS A 8 7.31 -6.64 -8.94
N LEU A 9 8.06 -5.67 -9.48
CA LEU A 9 8.41 -4.46 -8.76
C LEU A 9 7.16 -3.65 -8.39
N LEU A 10 6.21 -3.50 -9.32
CA LEU A 10 4.94 -2.82 -9.06
C LEU A 10 4.12 -3.53 -7.98
N ILE A 11 4.05 -4.87 -8.00
CA ILE A 11 3.28 -5.65 -7.02
C ILE A 11 3.87 -5.50 -5.62
N ILE A 12 5.20 -5.58 -5.49
CA ILE A 12 5.88 -5.42 -4.19
C ILE A 12 5.67 -4.01 -3.64
N VAL A 13 5.78 -2.99 -4.50
CA VAL A 13 5.52 -1.59 -4.12
C VAL A 13 4.06 -1.39 -3.74
N ALA A 14 3.11 -1.98 -4.48
CA ALA A 14 1.69 -1.91 -4.16
C ALA A 14 1.36 -2.60 -2.82
N MET A 15 1.92 -3.78 -2.56
CA MET A 15 1.79 -4.45 -1.25
C MET A 15 2.44 -3.64 -0.13
N ALA A 16 3.60 -3.04 -0.38
CA ALA A 16 4.28 -2.19 0.61
C ALA A 16 3.50 -0.90 0.90
N LEU A 17 2.87 -0.28 -0.10
CA LEU A 17 1.94 0.84 0.10
C LEU A 17 0.67 0.41 0.83
N ALA A 18 0.15 -0.78 0.51
CA ALA A 18 -1.03 -1.37 1.14
C ALA A 18 -0.81 -1.77 2.60
N ALA A 19 0.40 -2.23 2.95
CA ALA A 19 0.80 -2.49 4.33
C ALA A 19 1.35 -1.22 5.02
N GLY A 20 1.66 -0.19 4.24
CA GLY A 20 2.32 1.03 4.68
C GLY A 20 1.41 2.04 5.39
N PRO A 21 2.01 3.13 5.92
CA PRO A 21 1.30 4.17 6.66
C PRO A 21 0.18 4.83 5.83
N GLY A 22 0.28 4.82 4.50
CA GLY A 22 -0.76 5.33 3.60
C GLY A 22 -2.08 4.59 3.73
N VAL A 23 -2.08 3.26 3.59
CA VAL A 23 -3.31 2.46 3.73
C VAL A 23 -3.75 2.33 5.17
N ARG A 24 -2.84 2.26 6.15
CA ARG A 24 -3.23 2.40 7.57
C ARG A 24 -3.96 3.71 7.85
N ARG A 25 -3.52 4.83 7.26
CA ARG A 25 -4.15 6.15 7.42
C ARG A 25 -5.48 6.26 6.68
N ILE A 26 -5.62 5.60 5.52
CA ILE A 26 -6.89 5.50 4.78
C ILE A 26 -7.89 4.61 5.54
N VAL A 27 -7.47 3.43 5.99
CA VAL A 27 -8.27 2.50 6.80
C VAL A 27 -8.67 3.14 8.13
N ALA A 28 -7.77 3.84 8.81
CA ALA A 28 -8.10 4.58 10.04
C ALA A 28 -9.12 5.71 9.79
N ARG A 29 -9.00 6.44 8.66
CA ARG A 29 -10.00 7.43 8.24
C ARG A 29 -11.34 6.77 7.91
N LEU A 30 -11.34 5.63 7.21
CA LEU A 30 -12.55 4.91 6.79
C LEU A 30 -13.30 4.29 7.99
N LEU A 31 -12.55 3.76 8.97
CA LEU A 31 -13.08 3.26 10.24
C LEU A 31 -13.44 4.37 11.24
N GLY A 32 -13.26 5.65 10.90
CA GLY A 32 -13.55 6.78 11.79
C GLY A 32 -12.63 6.86 13.01
N ILE A 33 -11.58 6.03 13.08
CA ILE A 33 -10.58 6.05 14.12
C ILE A 33 -9.65 7.22 13.80
N ARG A 34 -9.95 8.39 14.37
CA ARG A 34 -8.94 9.46 14.47
C ARG A 34 -7.77 8.90 15.29
N LEU A 35 -6.73 8.46 14.59
CA LEU A 35 -5.41 8.31 15.21
C LEU A 35 -5.00 9.73 15.66
N LYS A 36 -5.21 9.99 16.94
CA LYS A 36 -4.77 11.21 17.62
C LYS A 36 -3.28 11.11 17.90
#